data_AF-A0A6C0H8Y1-F1
#
_entry.id   AF-A0A6C0H8Y1-F1
#
_cell.length_a   1.000
_cell.length_b   1.000
_cell.length_c   1.000
_cell.angle_alpha   90.00
_cell.angle_beta   90.00
_cell.angle_gamma   90.00
#
_symmetry.space_group_name_H-M   'P 1'
#
loop_
_entity.id
_entity.type
_entity.pdbx_description
1 polymer ?
#
loop_
_entity_poly.entity_id
_entity_poly.type
_entity_poly.pdbx_seq_one_letter_code
_entity_poly.pdbx_strand_id
1 'polypeptide(L)'
;MDHYIYLVQEREFIKTNKNIYKIGKIKQENIKDNFVYLNYPNGAKLIFQSLSYECDICEKNIIKIFTEQFILRKDIGNEYFEGDYIKMIKIINKICLDNLIKFKDIITDKQTNTLDTEDLIINKQTYNSDTEENNIINVYSYDDLVRYTDIKNIIITNSKTKEGFIKFKKDSWIQLYSKSYNEERMEHLEEFIQIQINTNNYKYINGTIYEIKYDIITIIKDILTKCLMPKCKKYILQNYEYFILTNTEHKCALLDTQLLNIQDYTNDIAKDKILCLSSIRDIKFRSFDLNNVNISIIEKILKEFINNNYIYDEYKRFCYNTIVTQKESFIFHDKYGILTSILRDLLDNLGIFDNFNTHPYYIYYNDYLVNKKYYKKLFKICLPKLFLIHFEEYTQIETTKIINLGIKNIIIYNNNYGKSQIDKLDNCIINLISDIIEVINKDILDQNLYITETYIKKNIDNIFYNSELLLINFMKWCCII
;
A
#
# COMPACT_ATOMS: atom_id res chain seq x y z
N MET A 1 16.57 -19.70 1.55
CA MET A 1 17.45 -18.57 1.17
C MET A 1 17.06 -18.18 -0.23
N ASP A 2 16.63 -16.94 -0.38
CA ASP A 2 16.19 -16.41 -1.67
C ASP A 2 17.40 -15.98 -2.50
N HIS A 3 17.46 -16.42 -3.75
CA HIS A 3 18.46 -15.96 -4.71
C HIS A 3 17.80 -15.09 -5.76
N TYR A 4 18.57 -14.18 -6.33
CA TYR A 4 18.05 -13.22 -7.30
C TYR A 4 18.98 -13.10 -8.50
N ILE A 5 18.39 -12.90 -9.66
CA ILE A 5 19.07 -12.41 -10.87
C ILE A 5 18.67 -10.96 -11.07
N TYR A 6 19.62 -10.12 -11.47
CA TYR A 6 19.37 -8.71 -11.75
C TYR A 6 20.04 -8.24 -13.04
N LEU A 7 19.50 -7.15 -13.59
CA LEU A 7 20.02 -6.44 -14.75
C LEU A 7 20.34 -5.00 -14.33
N VAL A 8 21.58 -4.56 -14.54
CA VAL A 8 22.05 -3.23 -14.16
C VAL A 8 22.66 -2.50 -15.35
N GLN A 9 22.47 -1.18 -15.41
CA GLN A 9 23.19 -0.29 -16.32
C GLN A 9 24.19 0.54 -15.51
N GLU A 10 25.48 0.40 -15.79
CA GLU A 10 26.51 1.14 -15.07
C GLU A 10 26.56 2.61 -15.49
N ARG A 11 27.04 3.47 -14.57
CA ARG A 11 27.05 4.93 -14.75
C ARG A 11 27.73 5.39 -16.03
N GLU A 12 28.81 4.74 -16.42
CA GLU A 12 29.56 5.06 -17.64
C GLU A 12 28.74 4.86 -18.91
N PHE A 13 27.91 3.82 -18.96
CA PHE A 13 27.01 3.55 -20.08
C PHE A 13 25.82 4.51 -20.10
N ILE A 14 25.32 4.90 -18.93
CA ILE A 14 24.30 5.95 -18.82
C ILE A 14 24.84 7.29 -19.35
N LYS A 15 26.02 7.72 -18.89
CA LYS A 15 26.64 8.98 -19.32
C LYS A 15 26.93 9.04 -20.81
N THR A 16 27.33 7.90 -21.38
CA THR A 16 27.65 7.79 -22.81
C THR A 16 26.44 7.44 -23.66
N ASN A 17 25.24 7.37 -23.06
CA ASN A 17 23.99 6.99 -23.71
C ASN A 17 24.11 5.66 -24.49
N LYS A 18 24.84 4.69 -23.93
CA LYS A 18 25.02 3.36 -24.49
C LYS A 18 24.06 2.37 -23.80
N ASN A 19 23.38 1.59 -24.62
CA ASN A 19 22.44 0.56 -24.17
C ASN A 19 23.17 -0.74 -23.81
N ILE A 20 24.13 -0.65 -22.89
CA ILE A 20 24.95 -1.76 -22.41
C ILE A 20 24.52 -2.09 -20.98
N TYR A 21 24.21 -3.36 -20.75
CA TYR A 21 23.67 -3.85 -19.49
C TYR A 21 24.48 -5.05 -19.00
N LYS A 22 24.58 -5.17 -17.68
CA LYS A 22 25.25 -6.27 -17.00
C LYS A 22 24.23 -7.18 -16.35
N ILE A 23 24.38 -8.49 -16.55
CA ILE A 23 23.66 -9.51 -15.78
C ILE A 23 24.46 -9.77 -14.49
N GLY A 24 23.77 -9.84 -13.36
CA GLY A 24 24.37 -10.31 -12.12
C GLY A 24 23.41 -11.14 -11.29
N LYS A 25 23.94 -11.72 -10.21
CA LYS A 25 23.20 -12.55 -9.27
C LYS A 25 23.61 -12.27 -7.82
N ILE A 26 22.75 -12.64 -6.89
CA ILE A 26 23.02 -12.58 -5.44
C ILE A 26 22.29 -13.72 -4.72
N LYS A 27 22.89 -14.24 -3.65
CA LYS A 27 22.36 -15.33 -2.82
C LYS A 27 21.88 -14.88 -1.44
N GLN A 28 21.52 -13.60 -1.31
CA GLN A 28 21.14 -12.96 -0.05
C GLN A 28 19.79 -12.25 -0.20
N GLU A 29 19.04 -12.12 0.90
CA GLU A 29 17.74 -11.46 0.95
C GLU A 29 17.87 -9.92 0.78
N ASN A 30 16.87 -9.31 0.13
CA ASN A 30 16.70 -7.86 -0.05
C ASN A 30 17.82 -7.10 -0.79
N ILE A 31 17.73 -6.98 -2.12
CA ILE A 31 18.67 -6.19 -2.95
C ILE A 31 18.51 -4.68 -2.79
N LYS A 32 17.32 -4.16 -2.47
CA LYS A 32 17.08 -2.70 -2.48
C LYS A 32 18.02 -1.94 -1.52
N ASP A 33 18.25 -2.49 -0.34
CA ASP A 33 19.22 -1.93 0.62
C ASP A 33 20.67 -2.37 0.30
N ASN A 34 20.82 -3.51 -0.40
CA ASN A 34 22.10 -4.12 -0.75
C ASN A 34 22.73 -3.64 -2.07
N PHE A 35 22.08 -2.78 -2.85
CA PHE A 35 22.63 -2.31 -4.13
C PHE A 35 23.94 -1.51 -3.94
N VAL A 36 24.07 -0.82 -2.80
CA VAL A 36 25.31 -0.15 -2.36
C VAL A 36 26.41 -1.17 -2.01
N TYR A 37 26.04 -2.34 -1.47
CA TYR A 37 26.96 -3.41 -1.08
C TYR A 37 27.46 -4.25 -2.26
N LEU A 38 26.83 -4.14 -3.43
CA LEU A 38 27.27 -4.79 -4.67
C LEU A 38 28.47 -4.07 -5.32
N ASN A 39 29.03 -3.04 -4.68
CA ASN A 39 30.18 -2.24 -5.15
C ASN A 39 29.97 -1.57 -6.51
N TYR A 40 28.72 -1.35 -6.93
CA TYR A 40 28.45 -0.56 -8.13
C TYR A 40 28.72 0.92 -7.88
N PRO A 41 29.37 1.63 -8.82
CA PRO A 41 29.67 3.04 -8.65
C PRO A 41 28.38 3.87 -8.54
N ASN A 42 28.41 4.91 -7.70
CA ASN A 42 27.32 5.88 -7.56
C ASN A 42 26.82 6.34 -8.93
N GLY A 43 25.53 6.15 -9.19
CA GLY A 43 24.86 6.49 -10.44
C GLY A 43 24.65 5.32 -11.41
N ALA A 44 24.99 4.08 -11.03
CA ALA A 44 24.46 2.89 -11.69
C ALA A 44 22.94 2.77 -11.46
N LYS A 45 22.22 2.19 -12.43
CA LYS A 45 20.76 2.04 -12.39
C LYS A 45 20.39 0.56 -12.39
N LEU A 46 19.74 0.08 -11.33
CA LEU A 46 19.08 -1.23 -11.32
C LEU A 46 17.89 -1.18 -12.30
N ILE A 47 17.97 -1.94 -13.38
CA ILE A 47 16.95 -1.96 -14.43
C ILE A 47 15.87 -3.00 -14.09
N PHE A 48 16.28 -4.15 -13.57
CA PHE A 48 15.37 -5.25 -13.26
C PHE A 48 15.96 -6.22 -12.24
N GLN A 49 15.09 -6.89 -11.49
CA GLN A 49 15.44 -7.94 -10.54
C GLN A 49 14.33 -8.99 -10.53
N SER A 50 14.70 -10.28 -10.51
CA SER A 50 13.78 -11.40 -10.36
C SER A 50 14.28 -12.39 -9.31
N LEU A 51 13.37 -12.94 -8.52
CA LEU A 51 13.62 -14.11 -7.69
C LEU A 51 13.99 -15.30 -8.58
N SER A 52 14.94 -16.13 -8.14
CA SER A 52 15.39 -17.32 -8.84
C SER A 52 15.71 -18.41 -7.84
N TYR A 53 15.28 -19.63 -8.11
CA TYR A 53 15.87 -20.82 -7.51
C TYR A 53 17.14 -21.19 -8.31
N GLU A 54 18.21 -21.67 -7.66
CA GLU A 54 19.48 -22.01 -8.31
C GLU A 54 20.00 -20.93 -9.29
N CYS A 55 20.26 -19.72 -8.77
CA CYS A 55 20.65 -18.55 -9.59
C CYS A 55 21.87 -18.80 -10.49
N ASP A 56 22.77 -19.71 -10.12
CA ASP A 56 23.93 -20.08 -10.94
C ASP A 56 23.50 -20.74 -12.27
N ILE A 57 22.47 -21.58 -12.22
CA ILE A 57 21.89 -22.24 -13.40
C ILE A 57 21.13 -21.23 -14.24
N CYS A 58 20.33 -20.36 -13.61
CA CYS A 58 19.61 -19.30 -14.31
C CYS A 58 20.57 -18.35 -15.04
N GLU A 59 21.59 -17.84 -14.37
CA GLU A 59 22.58 -16.93 -14.96
C GLU A 59 23.26 -17.58 -16.17
N LYS A 60 23.69 -18.84 -16.06
CA LYS A 60 24.31 -19.58 -17.17
C LYS A 60 23.38 -19.69 -18.38
N ASN A 61 22.10 -19.99 -18.14
CA ASN A 61 21.10 -20.08 -19.21
C ASN A 61 20.80 -18.72 -19.84
N ILE A 62 20.74 -17.66 -19.03
CA ILE A 62 20.54 -16.29 -19.50
C ILE A 62 21.72 -15.86 -20.36
N ILE A 63 22.97 -16.03 -19.89
CA ILE A 63 24.18 -15.67 -20.65
C ILE A 63 24.23 -16.39 -21.99
N LYS A 64 23.87 -17.69 -22.02
CA LYS A 64 23.78 -18.46 -23.27
C LYS A 64 22.81 -17.81 -24.26
N ILE A 65 21.57 -17.58 -23.83
CA ILE A 65 20.53 -16.98 -24.69
C ILE A 65 20.91 -15.55 -25.09
N PHE A 66 21.53 -14.79 -24.19
CA PHE A 66 21.93 -13.42 -24.47
C PHE A 66 23.07 -13.35 -25.50
N THR A 67 23.99 -14.31 -25.47
CA THR A 67 25.07 -14.41 -26.47
C THR A 67 24.53 -14.71 -27.87
N GLU A 68 23.38 -15.38 -27.96
CA GLU A 68 22.70 -15.67 -29.23
C GLU A 68 21.86 -14.49 -29.74
N GLN A 69 21.32 -13.65 -28.84
CA GLN A 69 20.31 -12.63 -29.19
C GLN A 69 20.79 -11.17 -29.09
N PHE A 70 21.89 -10.91 -28.38
CA PHE A 70 22.41 -9.57 -28.15
C PHE A 70 23.91 -9.50 -28.46
N ILE A 71 24.43 -8.28 -28.55
CA ILE A 71 25.85 -8.06 -28.82
C ILE A 71 26.60 -8.25 -27.50
N LEU A 72 27.32 -9.37 -27.36
CA LEU A 72 28.20 -9.60 -26.22
C LEU A 72 29.36 -8.59 -26.22
N ARG A 73 29.50 -7.84 -25.13
CA ARG A 73 30.57 -6.85 -24.92
C ARG A 73 31.77 -7.47 -24.21
N LYS A 74 32.40 -8.41 -24.94
CA LYS A 74 33.56 -9.18 -24.45
C LYS A 74 34.77 -8.31 -24.10
N ASP A 75 34.82 -7.09 -24.60
CA ASP A 75 35.83 -6.08 -24.29
C ASP A 75 35.78 -5.61 -22.81
N ILE A 76 34.64 -5.78 -22.14
CA ILE A 76 34.45 -5.36 -20.74
C ILE A 76 34.10 -6.53 -19.80
N GLY A 77 33.47 -7.60 -20.30
CA GLY A 77 33.21 -8.81 -19.51
C GLY A 77 32.32 -9.82 -20.23
N ASN A 78 32.15 -11.01 -19.64
CA ASN A 78 31.32 -12.08 -20.22
C ASN A 78 29.84 -11.92 -19.87
N GLU A 79 29.54 -11.01 -18.97
CA GLU A 79 28.21 -10.74 -18.44
C GLU A 79 27.58 -9.43 -18.97
N TYR A 80 28.28 -8.73 -19.88
CA TYR A 80 27.86 -7.45 -20.44
C TYR A 80 27.32 -7.63 -21.86
N PHE A 81 26.13 -7.09 -22.11
CA PHE A 81 25.43 -7.20 -23.38
C PHE A 81 24.87 -5.85 -23.83
N GLU A 82 25.01 -5.56 -25.11
CA GLU A 82 24.45 -4.37 -25.75
C GLU A 82 23.16 -4.73 -26.51
N GLY A 83 22.06 -4.01 -26.22
CA GLY A 83 20.77 -4.29 -26.84
C GLY A 83 19.55 -3.63 -26.17
N ASP A 84 18.37 -4.14 -26.49
CA ASP A 84 17.08 -3.67 -25.93
C ASP A 84 16.81 -4.29 -24.56
N TYR A 85 16.90 -3.47 -23.51
CA TYR A 85 16.72 -3.94 -22.13
C TYR A 85 15.30 -4.47 -21.86
N ILE A 86 14.26 -4.03 -22.59
CA ILE A 86 12.90 -4.55 -22.40
C ILE A 86 12.84 -6.02 -22.84
N LYS A 87 13.52 -6.38 -23.93
CA LYS A 87 13.64 -7.79 -24.36
C LYS A 87 14.47 -8.60 -23.38
N MET A 88 15.58 -8.04 -22.89
CA MET A 88 16.42 -8.67 -21.86
C MET A 88 15.61 -9.00 -20.60
N ILE A 89 14.82 -8.05 -20.10
CA ILE A 89 13.92 -8.26 -18.95
C ILE A 89 12.97 -9.44 -19.19
N LYS A 90 12.31 -9.49 -20.35
CA LYS A 90 11.37 -10.56 -20.69
C LYS A 90 12.04 -11.93 -20.66
N ILE A 91 13.25 -12.04 -21.19
CA ILE A 91 14.02 -13.29 -21.21
C ILE A 91 14.43 -13.71 -19.80
N ILE A 92 14.98 -12.78 -19.01
CA ILE A 92 15.39 -13.07 -17.62
C ILE A 92 14.19 -13.53 -16.80
N ASN A 93 13.07 -12.78 -16.88
CA ASN A 93 11.86 -13.10 -16.12
C ASN A 93 11.32 -14.48 -16.50
N LYS A 94 11.28 -14.82 -17.80
CA LYS A 94 10.85 -16.14 -18.28
C LYS A 94 11.71 -17.26 -17.69
N ILE A 95 13.04 -17.15 -17.80
CA ILE A 95 13.97 -18.20 -17.32
C ILE A 95 13.87 -18.37 -15.81
N CYS A 96 13.78 -17.27 -15.05
CA CYS A 96 13.66 -17.32 -13.60
C CYS A 96 12.33 -17.96 -13.17
N LEU A 97 11.22 -17.59 -13.82
CA LEU A 97 9.89 -18.14 -13.54
C LEU A 97 9.83 -19.64 -13.86
N ASP A 98 10.34 -20.05 -15.02
CA ASP A 98 10.40 -21.47 -15.42
C ASP A 98 11.22 -22.31 -14.42
N ASN A 99 12.30 -21.75 -13.87
CA ASN A 99 13.09 -22.43 -12.83
C ASN A 99 12.32 -22.55 -11.51
N LEU A 100 11.63 -21.48 -11.08
CA LEU A 100 10.79 -21.52 -9.87
C LEU A 100 9.66 -22.54 -9.96
N ILE A 101 9.03 -22.69 -11.13
CA ILE A 101 7.97 -23.68 -11.36
C ILE A 101 8.54 -25.09 -11.22
N LYS A 102 9.62 -25.41 -11.96
CA LYS A 102 10.29 -26.73 -11.88
C LYS A 102 10.69 -27.12 -10.47
N PHE A 103 11.12 -26.15 -9.67
CA PHE A 103 11.49 -26.42 -8.28
C PHE A 103 10.29 -26.76 -7.39
N LYS A 104 9.14 -26.09 -7.59
CA LYS A 104 7.92 -26.41 -6.86
C LYS A 104 7.51 -27.86 -7.13
N ASP A 105 7.54 -28.28 -8.40
CA ASP A 105 7.20 -29.66 -8.79
C ASP A 105 8.11 -30.68 -8.06
N ILE A 106 9.41 -30.41 -7.96
CA ILE A 106 10.37 -31.27 -7.24
C ILE A 106 10.07 -31.34 -5.73
N ILE A 107 9.65 -30.24 -5.09
CA ILE A 107 9.27 -30.26 -3.67
C ILE A 107 8.00 -31.06 -3.46
N THR A 108 7.00 -30.86 -4.33
CA THR A 108 5.71 -31.54 -4.22
C THR A 108 5.87 -33.05 -4.39
N ASP A 109 6.70 -33.50 -5.34
CA ASP A 109 7.03 -34.93 -5.54
C ASP A 109 7.79 -35.56 -4.36
N LYS A 110 8.59 -34.76 -3.63
CA LYS A 110 9.33 -35.24 -2.45
C LYS A 110 8.44 -35.37 -1.21
N GLN A 111 7.43 -34.53 -1.07
CA GLN A 111 6.51 -34.57 0.07
C GLN A 111 5.48 -35.71 -0.03
N THR A 112 5.17 -36.16 -1.25
CA THR A 112 4.29 -37.33 -1.48
C THR A 112 4.98 -38.68 -1.29
N ASN A 113 6.31 -38.72 -1.17
CA ASN A 113 7.09 -39.96 -1.02
C ASN A 113 7.50 -40.29 0.43
N THR A 114 7.01 -39.53 1.44
CA THR A 114 7.34 -39.75 2.86
C THR A 114 6.13 -40.04 3.76
N LEU A 115 5.02 -40.54 3.20
CA LEU A 115 3.93 -41.14 3.96
C LEU A 115 3.77 -42.59 3.52
N ASP A 116 3.97 -43.51 4.47
CA ASP A 116 3.97 -44.96 4.27
C ASP A 116 2.65 -45.49 3.68
N THR A 117 2.84 -46.38 2.72
CA THR A 117 2.01 -47.51 2.27
C THR A 117 0.69 -47.77 3.02
N GLU A 118 -0.44 -47.55 2.36
CA GLU A 118 -1.38 -48.57 1.87
C GLU A 118 -2.55 -47.86 1.17
N ASP A 119 -2.95 -48.38 0.00
CA ASP A 119 -4.05 -47.92 -0.86
C ASP A 119 -3.89 -46.57 -1.57
N LEU A 120 -3.24 -46.61 -2.76
CA LEU A 120 -3.77 -46.02 -3.99
C LEU A 120 -2.93 -46.49 -5.19
N ILE A 121 -3.35 -47.60 -5.78
CA ILE A 121 -3.03 -47.91 -7.17
C ILE A 121 -3.78 -46.88 -8.03
N ILE A 122 -3.15 -45.73 -8.30
CA ILE A 122 -3.49 -44.92 -9.46
C ILE A 122 -2.46 -45.22 -10.52
N ASN A 123 -2.95 -45.81 -11.61
CA ASN A 123 -2.22 -46.10 -12.84
C ASN A 123 -1.28 -44.95 -13.22
N LYS A 124 0.03 -45.16 -13.06
CA LYS A 124 1.05 -44.46 -13.84
C LYS A 124 0.94 -44.97 -15.29
N GLN A 125 0.02 -44.38 -16.05
CA GLN A 125 0.12 -44.40 -17.50
C GLN A 125 1.34 -43.56 -17.88
N THR A 126 2.27 -44.22 -18.57
CA THR A 126 3.35 -43.59 -19.33
C THR A 126 2.75 -42.49 -20.21
N TYR A 127 3.10 -41.24 -19.92
CA TYR A 127 2.84 -40.11 -20.82
C TYR A 127 3.69 -40.35 -22.07
N ASN A 128 3.06 -40.90 -23.10
CA ASN A 128 3.57 -40.81 -24.46
C ASN A 128 3.58 -39.34 -24.85
N SER A 129 4.76 -38.84 -25.20
CA SER A 129 5.05 -37.47 -25.64
C SER A 129 4.55 -37.18 -27.06
N ASP A 130 3.38 -37.71 -27.42
CA ASP A 130 2.77 -37.53 -28.72
C ASP A 130 1.93 -36.25 -28.69
N THR A 131 2.60 -35.15 -29.08
CA THR A 131 2.02 -33.85 -29.40
C THR A 131 0.98 -33.35 -28.40
N GLU A 132 1.45 -32.80 -27.27
CA GLU A 132 0.65 -31.94 -26.42
C GLU A 132 0.13 -30.77 -27.27
N GLU A 133 -1.09 -30.89 -27.79
CA GLU A 133 -1.84 -29.74 -28.28
C GLU A 133 -1.99 -28.79 -27.11
N ASN A 134 -1.15 -27.75 -27.09
CA ASN A 134 -1.22 -26.71 -26.08
C ASN A 134 -2.65 -26.19 -26.03
N ASN A 135 -3.32 -26.41 -24.91
CA ASN A 135 -4.66 -25.91 -24.65
C ASN A 135 -4.60 -24.39 -24.55
N ILE A 136 -4.82 -23.71 -25.67
CA ILE A 136 -4.76 -22.25 -25.78
C ILE A 136 -6.18 -21.69 -25.70
N ILE A 137 -6.42 -20.80 -24.73
CA ILE A 137 -7.62 -19.97 -24.66
C ILE A 137 -7.27 -18.59 -25.20
N ASN A 138 -8.02 -18.13 -26.19
CA ASN A 138 -7.88 -16.76 -26.67
C ASN A 138 -8.96 -15.86 -26.07
N VAL A 139 -8.54 -14.69 -25.56
CA VAL A 139 -9.38 -13.69 -24.89
C VAL A 139 -9.44 -12.46 -25.77
N TYR A 140 -10.65 -12.09 -26.20
CA TYR A 140 -10.87 -10.96 -27.12
C TYR A 140 -11.88 -9.94 -26.59
N SER A 141 -12.64 -10.28 -25.55
CA SER A 141 -13.74 -9.45 -25.05
C SER A 141 -13.53 -9.03 -23.59
N TYR A 142 -14.29 -8.02 -23.17
CA TYR A 142 -14.38 -7.61 -21.77
C TYR A 142 -14.89 -8.74 -20.87
N ASP A 143 -15.90 -9.49 -21.34
CA ASP A 143 -16.51 -10.57 -20.55
C ASP A 143 -15.52 -11.71 -20.32
N ASP A 144 -14.72 -12.05 -21.34
CA ASP A 144 -13.63 -13.01 -21.21
C ASP A 144 -12.54 -12.48 -20.26
N LEU A 145 -12.18 -11.20 -20.37
CA LEU A 145 -11.21 -10.57 -19.45
C LEU A 145 -11.66 -10.71 -17.99
N VAL A 146 -12.92 -10.38 -17.67
CA VAL A 146 -13.49 -10.51 -16.31
C VAL A 146 -13.52 -11.98 -15.85
N ARG A 147 -13.81 -12.90 -16.77
CA ARG A 147 -13.82 -14.35 -16.48
C ARG A 147 -12.46 -14.88 -16.08
N TYR A 148 -11.41 -14.47 -16.79
CA TYR A 148 -10.06 -15.04 -16.65
C TYR A 148 -9.11 -14.20 -15.78
N THR A 149 -9.52 -13.04 -15.30
CA THR A 149 -8.73 -12.20 -14.40
C THR A 149 -9.42 -12.00 -13.04
N ASP A 150 -8.77 -11.25 -12.15
CA ASP A 150 -9.36 -10.83 -10.87
C ASP A 150 -10.21 -9.56 -10.99
N ILE A 151 -10.34 -9.02 -12.20
CA ILE A 151 -11.21 -7.88 -12.48
C ILE A 151 -12.67 -8.31 -12.28
N LYS A 152 -13.40 -7.52 -11.49
CA LYS A 152 -14.83 -7.67 -11.25
C LYS A 152 -15.65 -6.74 -12.13
N ASN A 153 -15.21 -5.51 -12.33
CA ASN A 153 -15.93 -4.53 -13.15
C ASN A 153 -15.01 -3.41 -13.66
N ILE A 154 -15.37 -2.81 -14.80
CA ILE A 154 -14.72 -1.61 -15.34
C ILE A 154 -15.79 -0.58 -15.67
N ILE A 155 -15.52 0.68 -15.35
CA ILE A 155 -16.36 1.83 -15.70
C ILE A 155 -15.48 2.85 -16.42
N ILE A 156 -15.87 3.29 -17.60
CA ILE A 156 -15.18 4.33 -18.37
C ILE A 156 -16.03 5.59 -18.30
N THR A 157 -15.48 6.67 -17.73
CA THR A 157 -16.19 7.96 -17.65
C THR A 157 -15.86 8.87 -18.83
N ASN A 158 -14.74 8.63 -19.51
CA ASN A 158 -14.35 9.37 -20.71
C ASN A 158 -13.62 8.46 -21.69
N SER A 159 -14.25 8.14 -22.81
CA SER A 159 -13.70 7.24 -23.82
C SER A 159 -12.47 7.81 -24.55
N LYS A 160 -12.40 9.15 -24.72
CA LYS A 160 -11.30 9.81 -25.42
C LYS A 160 -10.01 9.76 -24.60
N THR A 161 -10.12 10.02 -23.31
CA THR A 161 -8.98 10.02 -22.38
C THR A 161 -8.75 8.66 -21.72
N LYS A 162 -9.68 7.72 -21.90
CA LYS A 162 -9.71 6.39 -21.27
C LYS A 162 -9.73 6.46 -19.74
N GLU A 163 -10.26 7.56 -19.19
CA GLU A 163 -10.44 7.73 -17.76
C GLU A 163 -11.65 6.95 -17.27
N GLY A 164 -11.59 6.49 -16.03
CA GLY A 164 -12.56 5.55 -15.51
C GLY A 164 -12.18 4.98 -14.16
N PHE A 165 -12.71 3.80 -13.87
CA PHE A 165 -12.51 3.07 -12.64
C PHE A 165 -12.49 1.56 -12.92
N ILE A 166 -11.70 0.82 -12.16
CA ILE A 166 -11.62 -0.64 -12.24
C ILE A 166 -11.81 -1.23 -10.84
N LYS A 167 -12.69 -2.24 -10.71
CA LYS A 167 -12.97 -2.95 -9.46
C LYS A 167 -12.43 -4.36 -9.57
N PHE A 168 -11.77 -4.84 -8.53
CA PHE A 168 -11.31 -6.23 -8.41
C PHE A 168 -12.28 -7.06 -7.56
N LYS A 169 -12.13 -8.38 -7.61
CA LYS A 169 -12.94 -9.31 -6.83
C LYS A 169 -12.74 -9.12 -5.33
N LYS A 170 -11.53 -8.74 -4.90
CA LYS A 170 -11.15 -8.56 -3.49
C LYS A 170 -10.87 -7.11 -3.11
N ASP A 171 -10.69 -6.21 -4.07
CA ASP A 171 -10.29 -4.83 -3.80
C ASP A 171 -11.39 -3.80 -4.10
N SER A 172 -11.12 -2.57 -3.66
CA SER A 172 -11.93 -1.39 -3.97
C SER A 172 -11.79 -0.94 -5.43
N TRP A 173 -12.51 0.13 -5.79
CA TRP A 173 -12.35 0.75 -7.10
C TRP A 173 -11.05 1.54 -7.16
N ILE A 174 -10.25 1.26 -8.19
CA ILE A 174 -9.06 2.02 -8.54
C ILE A 174 -9.41 3.00 -9.65
N GLN A 175 -8.95 4.25 -9.54
CA GLN A 175 -9.18 5.28 -10.54
C GLN A 175 -8.18 5.18 -11.70
N LEU A 176 -8.68 5.22 -12.93
CA LEU A 176 -7.89 5.24 -14.16
C LEU A 176 -7.69 6.70 -14.62
N TYR A 177 -6.45 7.06 -14.97
CA TYR A 177 -6.07 8.42 -15.35
C TYR A 177 -5.60 8.53 -16.80
N SER A 178 -5.68 9.74 -17.34
CA SER A 178 -5.13 10.09 -18.65
C SER A 178 -3.65 10.47 -18.59
N LYS A 179 -2.93 10.23 -19.70
CA LYS A 179 -1.48 10.49 -19.89
C LYS A 179 -1.00 11.92 -19.60
N SER A 180 -1.90 12.87 -19.37
CA SER A 180 -1.55 14.30 -19.24
C SER A 180 -1.05 14.73 -17.86
N TYR A 181 -1.01 13.84 -16.86
CA TYR A 181 -0.46 14.15 -15.54
C TYR A 181 0.95 13.55 -15.38
N ASN A 182 1.88 14.41 -14.95
CA ASN A 182 3.33 14.29 -15.10
C ASN A 182 3.99 13.32 -14.09
N GLU A 183 3.43 12.14 -13.84
CA GLU A 183 3.94 11.22 -12.79
C GLU A 183 4.17 9.79 -13.29
N GLU A 184 5.35 9.27 -12.97
CA GLU A 184 5.93 7.95 -13.33
C GLU A 184 5.12 6.72 -12.88
N ARG A 185 3.88 6.89 -12.40
CA ARG A 185 3.08 5.83 -11.76
C ARG A 185 1.60 5.79 -12.17
N MET A 186 1.18 6.56 -13.18
CA MET A 186 -0.24 6.62 -13.56
C MET A 186 -0.66 5.38 -14.38
N GLU A 187 -1.70 4.69 -13.91
CA GLU A 187 -2.20 3.46 -14.50
C GLU A 187 -3.09 3.72 -15.71
N HIS A 188 -2.49 3.77 -16.89
CA HIS A 188 -3.25 3.77 -18.13
C HIS A 188 -3.99 2.45 -18.28
N LEU A 189 -5.26 2.49 -18.73
CA LEU A 189 -6.09 1.30 -18.93
C LEU A 189 -5.33 0.18 -19.66
N GLU A 190 -4.57 0.54 -20.71
CA GLU A 190 -3.79 -0.41 -21.51
C GLU A 190 -2.63 -1.04 -20.72
N GLU A 191 -1.84 -0.20 -20.05
CA GLU A 191 -0.71 -0.64 -19.24
C GLU A 191 -1.20 -1.49 -18.07
N PHE A 192 -2.33 -1.11 -17.49
CA PHE A 192 -2.93 -1.83 -16.39
C PHE A 192 -3.45 -3.21 -16.82
N ILE A 193 -4.19 -3.28 -17.93
CA ILE A 193 -4.61 -4.55 -18.52
C ILE A 193 -3.38 -5.40 -18.87
N GLN A 194 -2.33 -4.81 -19.45
CA GLN A 194 -1.10 -5.51 -19.78
C GLN A 194 -0.42 -6.10 -18.54
N ILE A 195 -0.36 -5.36 -17.42
CA ILE A 195 0.19 -5.86 -16.15
C ILE A 195 -0.63 -7.06 -15.65
N GLN A 196 -1.96 -6.94 -15.64
CA GLN A 196 -2.85 -8.03 -15.19
C GLN A 196 -2.77 -9.27 -16.08
N ILE A 197 -2.56 -9.08 -17.37
CA ILE A 197 -2.34 -10.17 -18.33
C ILE A 197 -1.00 -10.85 -18.07
N ASN A 198 0.08 -10.07 -17.94
CA ASN A 198 1.42 -10.61 -17.75
C ASN A 198 1.54 -11.47 -16.48
N THR A 199 0.71 -11.22 -15.46
CA THR A 199 0.64 -12.01 -14.23
C THR A 199 -0.29 -13.23 -14.33
N ASN A 200 -1.12 -13.34 -15.37
CA ASN A 200 -2.19 -14.35 -15.51
C ASN A 200 -2.21 -15.07 -16.89
N ASN A 201 -1.04 -15.32 -17.48
CA ASN A 201 -0.95 -16.01 -18.77
C ASN A 201 -1.29 -17.51 -18.72
N TYR A 202 -1.44 -18.09 -17.52
CA TYR A 202 -1.81 -19.48 -17.34
C TYR A 202 -2.95 -19.61 -16.33
N LYS A 203 -3.92 -20.49 -16.61
CA LYS A 203 -4.98 -20.85 -15.66
C LYS A 203 -5.13 -22.36 -15.57
N TYR A 204 -5.38 -22.82 -14.35
CA TYR A 204 -5.74 -24.19 -14.06
C TYR A 204 -7.26 -24.33 -14.04
N ILE A 205 -7.81 -25.09 -14.99
CA ILE A 205 -9.26 -25.29 -15.13
C ILE A 205 -9.51 -26.79 -15.22
N ASN A 206 -10.27 -27.33 -14.26
CA ASN A 206 -10.68 -28.74 -14.21
C ASN A 206 -9.53 -29.74 -14.37
N GLY A 207 -8.37 -29.48 -13.76
CA GLY A 207 -7.23 -30.39 -13.85
C GLY A 207 -6.21 -30.06 -14.93
N THR A 208 -6.54 -29.15 -15.85
CA THR A 208 -5.72 -28.85 -17.04
C THR A 208 -5.19 -27.42 -17.01
N ILE A 209 -3.92 -27.23 -17.38
CA ILE A 209 -3.30 -25.90 -17.54
C ILE A 209 -3.60 -25.37 -18.95
N TYR A 210 -4.13 -24.16 -19.02
CA TYR A 210 -4.39 -23.45 -20.28
C TYR A 210 -3.44 -22.25 -20.40
N GLU A 211 -2.84 -22.07 -21.58
CA GLU A 211 -2.19 -20.81 -21.95
C GLU A 211 -3.27 -19.81 -22.38
N ILE A 212 -3.30 -18.64 -21.77
CA ILE A 212 -4.25 -17.59 -22.12
C ILE A 212 -3.55 -16.53 -22.98
N LYS A 213 -4.05 -16.35 -24.19
CA LYS A 213 -3.58 -15.33 -25.14
C LYS A 213 -4.60 -14.20 -25.21
N TYR A 214 -4.15 -12.99 -24.95
CA TYR A 214 -5.02 -11.81 -24.89
C TYR A 214 -4.77 -10.92 -26.10
N ASP A 215 -5.83 -10.56 -26.82
CA ASP A 215 -5.80 -9.49 -27.81
C ASP A 215 -6.17 -8.16 -27.14
N ILE A 216 -5.15 -7.50 -26.62
CA ILE A 216 -5.29 -6.28 -25.81
C ILE A 216 -6.01 -5.17 -26.58
N ILE A 217 -5.73 -5.03 -27.88
CA ILE A 217 -6.33 -3.97 -28.70
C ILE A 217 -7.83 -4.21 -28.83
N THR A 218 -8.24 -5.45 -29.09
CA THR A 218 -9.66 -5.82 -29.21
C THR A 218 -10.38 -5.72 -27.87
N ILE A 219 -9.76 -6.19 -26.78
CA ILE A 219 -10.30 -6.07 -25.41
C ILE A 219 -10.54 -4.61 -25.04
N ILE A 220 -9.56 -3.71 -25.28
CA ILE A 220 -9.71 -2.29 -24.96
C ILE A 220 -10.87 -1.67 -25.75
N LYS A 221 -11.01 -1.98 -27.03
CA LYS A 221 -12.14 -1.48 -27.84
C LYS A 221 -13.48 -1.96 -27.28
N ASP A 222 -13.56 -3.22 -26.87
CA ASP A 222 -14.77 -3.78 -26.26
C ASP A 222 -15.10 -3.11 -24.91
N ILE A 223 -14.09 -2.88 -24.05
CA ILE A 223 -14.24 -2.14 -22.78
C ILE A 223 -14.74 -0.72 -23.03
N LEU A 224 -14.12 0.03 -23.95
CA LEU A 224 -14.53 1.40 -24.24
C LEU A 224 -15.97 1.48 -24.79
N THR A 225 -16.48 0.39 -25.36
CA THR A 225 -17.84 0.29 -25.89
C THR A 225 -18.84 -0.12 -24.80
N LYS A 226 -18.57 -1.22 -24.08
CA LYS A 226 -19.49 -1.81 -23.10
C LYS A 226 -19.48 -1.10 -21.75
N CYS A 227 -18.36 -0.54 -21.34
CA CYS A 227 -18.15 0.01 -20.00
C CYS A 227 -18.31 1.53 -19.93
N LEU A 228 -18.72 2.21 -21.02
CA LEU A 228 -18.85 3.66 -21.04
C LEU A 228 -20.05 4.13 -20.21
N MET A 229 -19.76 4.77 -19.07
CA MET A 229 -20.73 5.44 -18.21
C MET A 229 -20.27 6.89 -17.95
N PRO A 230 -20.63 7.85 -18.82
CA PRO A 230 -20.13 9.23 -18.74
C PRO A 230 -20.48 9.93 -17.43
N LYS A 231 -21.57 9.51 -16.79
CA LYS A 231 -21.99 9.98 -15.47
C LYS A 231 -21.95 8.81 -14.50
N CYS A 232 -21.06 8.89 -13.53
CA CYS A 232 -21.06 8.01 -12.38
C CYS A 232 -21.23 8.81 -11.10
N LYS A 233 -22.09 8.32 -10.20
CA LYS A 233 -22.23 8.90 -8.87
C LYS A 233 -21.03 8.47 -8.03
N LYS A 234 -20.32 9.42 -7.44
CA LYS A 234 -19.24 9.10 -6.49
C LYS A 234 -19.81 8.98 -5.08
N TYR A 235 -19.27 8.07 -4.29
CA TYR A 235 -19.48 8.08 -2.85
C TYR A 235 -18.55 9.12 -2.25
N ILE A 236 -19.12 10.14 -1.62
CA ILE A 236 -18.38 11.17 -0.89
C ILE A 236 -18.51 10.79 0.59
N LEU A 237 -17.37 10.52 1.22
CA LEU A 237 -17.31 10.24 2.65
C LEU A 237 -17.93 11.38 3.45
N GLN A 238 -18.73 11.03 4.43
CA GLN A 238 -19.09 11.95 5.49
C GLN A 238 -17.89 12.20 6.42
N ASN A 239 -17.93 13.28 7.19
CA ASN A 239 -16.81 13.65 8.06
C ASN A 239 -16.53 12.63 9.18
N TYR A 240 -17.55 11.89 9.62
CA TYR A 240 -17.42 10.80 10.60
C TYR A 240 -17.11 9.44 9.95
N GLU A 241 -16.99 9.38 8.63
CA GLU A 241 -16.70 8.13 7.93
C GLU A 241 -15.21 8.02 7.59
N TYR A 242 -14.68 6.82 7.77
CA TYR A 242 -13.28 6.49 7.50
C TYR A 242 -13.21 5.16 6.75
N PHE A 243 -12.29 5.08 5.79
CA PHE A 243 -11.95 3.78 5.23
C PHE A 243 -10.94 3.09 6.12
N ILE A 244 -11.30 1.88 6.50
CA ILE A 244 -10.44 0.97 7.21
C ILE A 244 -10.42 -0.35 6.44
N LEU A 245 -9.49 -1.22 6.80
CA LEU A 245 -9.47 -2.57 6.26
C LEU A 245 -9.54 -3.56 7.40
N THR A 246 -10.27 -4.65 7.19
CA THR A 246 -10.49 -5.65 8.23
C THR A 246 -9.49 -6.79 8.08
N ASN A 247 -9.09 -7.38 9.21
CA ASN A 247 -8.07 -8.43 9.29
C ASN A 247 -8.41 -9.69 8.53
N THR A 248 -9.69 -10.04 8.48
CA THR A 248 -10.08 -11.41 8.15
C THR A 248 -9.91 -11.69 6.67
N GLU A 249 -9.97 -10.68 5.79
CA GLU A 249 -10.06 -10.90 4.35
C GLU A 249 -9.46 -9.79 3.47
N HIS A 250 -8.67 -8.86 4.05
CA HIS A 250 -8.21 -7.64 3.35
C HIS A 250 -9.37 -6.86 2.72
N LYS A 251 -10.57 -6.94 3.31
CA LYS A 251 -11.75 -6.27 2.79
C LYS A 251 -11.73 -4.82 3.23
N CYS A 252 -11.98 -3.91 2.29
CA CYS A 252 -12.27 -2.52 2.62
C CYS A 252 -13.60 -2.47 3.39
N ALA A 253 -13.59 -1.75 4.49
CA ALA A 253 -14.78 -1.44 5.28
C ALA A 253 -14.86 0.06 5.57
N LEU A 254 -16.06 0.51 5.88
CA LEU A 254 -16.34 1.87 6.30
C LEU A 254 -16.50 1.86 7.82
N LEU A 255 -15.65 2.59 8.53
CA LEU A 255 -15.84 2.92 9.93
C LEU A 255 -16.69 4.19 10.01
N ASP A 256 -17.88 4.08 10.59
CA ASP A 256 -18.68 5.22 11.03
C ASP A 256 -18.33 5.53 12.48
N THR A 257 -17.65 6.65 12.74
CA THR A 257 -17.24 7.04 14.10
C THR A 257 -18.38 7.61 14.93
N GLN A 258 -19.48 8.04 14.31
CA GLN A 258 -20.66 8.50 15.02
C GLN A 258 -21.42 7.31 15.63
N LEU A 259 -21.51 6.21 14.89
CA LEU A 259 -22.17 4.98 15.35
C LEU A 259 -21.18 3.96 15.95
N LEU A 260 -19.87 4.20 15.79
CA LEU A 260 -18.80 3.25 16.11
C LEU A 260 -19.08 1.86 15.51
N ASN A 261 -19.46 1.83 14.24
CA ASN A 261 -19.71 0.58 13.53
C ASN A 261 -18.81 0.45 12.29
N ILE A 262 -18.50 -0.79 11.96
CA ILE A 262 -17.75 -1.16 10.77
C ILE A 262 -18.73 -1.81 9.81
N GLN A 263 -18.84 -1.23 8.62
CA GLN A 263 -19.72 -1.72 7.57
C GLN A 263 -18.90 -2.24 6.40
N ASP A 264 -19.19 -3.47 5.96
CA ASP A 264 -18.53 -4.04 4.80
C ASP A 264 -18.87 -3.23 3.54
N TYR A 265 -17.86 -2.58 2.98
CA TYR A 265 -18.04 -1.70 1.83
C TYR A 265 -18.39 -2.49 0.55
N THR A 266 -17.99 -3.76 0.48
CA THR A 266 -18.00 -4.54 -0.76
C THR A 266 -19.39 -4.85 -1.31
N ASN A 267 -20.46 -4.81 -0.50
CA ASN A 267 -21.80 -5.25 -0.88
C ASN A 267 -22.94 -4.24 -0.69
N ASP A 268 -22.91 -3.35 0.31
CA ASP A 268 -24.13 -2.60 0.70
C ASP A 268 -24.11 -1.08 0.48
N ILE A 269 -22.99 -0.41 0.72
CA ILE A 269 -22.94 1.06 0.73
C ILE A 269 -22.88 1.66 -0.69
N ALA A 270 -22.38 0.88 -1.64
CA ALA A 270 -21.94 1.35 -2.95
C ALA A 270 -22.68 0.74 -4.13
N LYS A 271 -23.87 0.16 -3.93
CA LYS A 271 -24.63 -0.50 -5.01
C LYS A 271 -24.69 0.36 -6.29
N ASP A 272 -24.83 1.68 -6.14
CA ASP A 272 -24.90 2.64 -7.25
C ASP A 272 -23.83 3.75 -7.24
N LYS A 273 -22.82 3.67 -6.38
CA LYS A 273 -21.82 4.75 -6.21
C LYS A 273 -20.39 4.21 -6.28
N ILE A 274 -19.52 4.88 -7.03
CA ILE A 274 -18.08 4.59 -7.02
C ILE A 274 -17.44 5.34 -5.87
N LEU A 275 -16.88 4.60 -4.92
CA LEU A 275 -15.89 5.19 -4.05
C LEU A 275 -14.56 5.26 -4.80
N CYS A 276 -14.02 6.46 -4.98
CA CYS A 276 -12.70 6.64 -5.58
C CYS A 276 -11.72 6.88 -4.45
N LEU A 277 -10.80 5.94 -4.23
CA LEU A 277 -9.61 6.19 -3.42
C LEU A 277 -8.44 6.10 -4.38
N SER A 278 -7.96 7.27 -4.80
CA SER A 278 -6.97 7.46 -5.85
C SER A 278 -5.59 6.84 -5.56
N SER A 279 -5.37 6.26 -4.38
CA SER A 279 -4.02 6.01 -3.82
C SER A 279 -3.90 4.80 -2.86
N ILE A 280 -4.72 3.74 -2.96
CA ILE A 280 -4.68 2.61 -1.99
C ILE A 280 -3.54 1.60 -2.26
N ARG A 281 -2.60 1.82 -3.18
CA ARG A 281 -1.71 0.71 -3.57
C ARG A 281 -0.65 0.34 -2.54
N ASP A 282 -0.16 1.29 -1.73
CA ASP A 282 0.88 1.00 -0.72
C ASP A 282 0.40 1.20 0.74
N ILE A 283 -0.90 1.00 1.03
CA ILE A 283 -1.38 1.08 2.42
C ILE A 283 -0.91 -0.14 3.22
N LYS A 284 -0.30 0.10 4.38
CA LYS A 284 -0.21 -0.91 5.43
C LYS A 284 -1.59 -1.10 6.05
N PHE A 285 -2.26 -2.16 5.62
CA PHE A 285 -3.57 -2.56 6.12
C PHE A 285 -3.48 -2.94 7.60
N ARG A 286 -4.32 -2.34 8.45
CA ARG A 286 -4.27 -2.53 9.91
C ARG A 286 -5.58 -3.07 10.48
N SER A 287 -5.40 -3.89 11.50
CA SER A 287 -6.40 -4.60 12.28
C SER A 287 -7.30 -3.68 13.09
N PHE A 288 -8.60 -3.65 12.81
CA PHE A 288 -9.61 -3.07 13.71
C PHE A 288 -10.52 -4.15 14.28
N ASP A 289 -10.43 -4.37 15.60
CA ASP A 289 -11.41 -5.11 16.40
C ASP A 289 -12.06 -4.16 17.42
N LEU A 290 -13.37 -3.94 17.27
CA LEU A 290 -14.14 -3.07 18.17
C LEU A 290 -14.66 -3.79 19.43
N ASN A 291 -14.51 -5.11 19.53
CA ASN A 291 -15.07 -5.87 20.64
C ASN A 291 -14.25 -5.69 21.93
N ASN A 292 -12.94 -5.44 21.82
CA ASN A 292 -12.01 -5.37 22.95
C ASN A 292 -11.45 -3.96 23.13
N VAL A 293 -12.33 -3.00 23.46
CA VAL A 293 -11.92 -1.60 23.60
C VAL A 293 -12.03 -1.12 25.04
N ASN A 294 -10.89 -0.80 25.62
CA ASN A 294 -10.72 -0.25 26.95
C ASN A 294 -10.21 1.20 26.90
N ILE A 295 -11.16 2.14 26.85
CA ILE A 295 -10.85 3.57 26.81
C ILE A 295 -10.17 4.09 28.10
N SER A 296 -10.28 3.37 29.22
CA SER A 296 -9.73 3.84 30.50
C SER A 296 -8.20 3.94 30.48
N ILE A 297 -7.51 3.15 29.63
CA ILE A 297 -6.07 3.27 29.42
C ILE A 297 -5.73 4.64 28.84
N ILE A 298 -6.47 5.07 27.82
CA ILE A 298 -6.28 6.37 27.19
C ILE A 298 -6.52 7.49 28.19
N GLU A 299 -7.55 7.36 29.02
CA GLU A 299 -7.83 8.35 30.06
C GLU A 299 -6.68 8.46 31.07
N LYS A 300 -6.16 7.31 31.54
CA LYS A 300 -4.99 7.29 32.44
C LYS A 300 -3.80 7.98 31.80
N ILE A 301 -3.43 7.57 30.59
CA ILE A 301 -2.27 8.12 29.88
C ILE A 301 -2.43 9.64 29.67
N LEU A 302 -3.57 10.09 29.14
CA LEU A 302 -3.80 11.50 28.88
C LEU A 302 -3.88 12.33 30.17
N LYS A 303 -4.41 11.81 31.28
CA LYS A 303 -4.45 12.53 32.56
C LYS A 303 -3.07 12.73 33.17
N GLU A 304 -2.13 11.82 32.94
CA GLU A 304 -0.72 12.00 33.34
C GLU A 304 -0.04 13.13 32.54
N PHE A 305 -0.44 13.34 31.28
CA PHE A 305 0.07 14.46 30.46
C PHE A 305 -0.65 15.77 30.72
N ILE A 306 -1.94 15.68 30.99
CA ILE A 306 -2.84 16.81 31.11
C ILE A 306 -3.35 16.87 32.55
N ASN A 307 -2.47 17.28 33.46
CA ASN A 307 -2.81 17.45 34.90
C ASN A 307 -3.95 18.45 35.14
N ASN A 308 -4.30 19.26 34.14
CA ASN A 308 -5.39 20.22 34.21
C ASN A 308 -6.65 19.63 33.54
N ASN A 309 -7.65 19.26 34.36
CA ASN A 309 -8.92 18.70 33.88
C ASN A 309 -9.60 19.57 32.81
N TYR A 310 -9.52 20.90 32.91
CA TYR A 310 -10.10 21.78 31.90
C TYR A 310 -9.41 21.60 30.53
N ILE A 311 -8.09 21.53 30.49
CA ILE A 311 -7.35 21.31 29.24
C ILE A 311 -7.66 19.91 28.68
N TYR A 312 -7.83 18.93 29.57
CA TYR A 312 -8.18 17.56 29.19
C TYR A 312 -9.56 17.50 28.52
N ASP A 313 -10.57 18.12 29.13
CA ASP A 313 -11.93 18.17 28.61
C ASP A 313 -12.00 18.96 27.30
N GLU A 314 -11.28 20.09 27.21
CA GLU A 314 -11.15 20.87 25.97
C GLU A 314 -10.50 20.06 24.84
N TYR A 315 -9.44 19.29 25.14
CA TYR A 315 -8.80 18.43 24.16
C TYR A 315 -9.72 17.29 23.72
N LYS A 316 -10.46 16.68 24.65
CA LYS A 316 -11.45 15.63 24.33
C LYS A 316 -12.53 16.17 23.39
N ARG A 317 -13.07 17.35 23.69
CA ARG A 317 -14.05 18.05 22.83
C ARG A 317 -13.47 18.36 21.45
N PHE A 318 -12.22 18.82 21.40
CA PHE A 318 -11.51 19.08 20.15
C PHE A 318 -11.35 17.82 19.29
N CYS A 319 -10.93 16.70 19.89
CA CYS A 319 -10.80 15.41 19.22
C CYS A 319 -12.14 14.93 18.66
N TYR A 320 -13.21 14.98 19.44
CA TYR A 320 -14.55 14.64 18.97
C TYR A 320 -15.02 15.53 17.81
N ASN A 321 -14.79 16.85 17.89
CA ASN A 321 -15.13 17.74 16.78
C ASN A 321 -14.28 17.46 15.53
N THR A 322 -13.02 17.04 15.70
CA THR A 322 -12.14 16.71 14.58
C THR A 322 -12.51 15.36 13.92
N ILE A 323 -12.83 14.35 14.73
CA ILE A 323 -13.01 12.95 14.31
C ILE A 323 -14.47 12.60 13.99
N VAL A 324 -15.43 13.26 14.64
CA VAL A 324 -16.85 12.89 14.55
C VAL A 324 -17.66 13.99 13.86
N THR A 325 -17.75 15.18 14.44
CA THR A 325 -18.82 16.11 14.03
C THR A 325 -18.42 17.19 13.04
N GLN A 326 -17.22 17.77 13.17
CA GLN A 326 -16.80 19.00 12.50
C GLN A 326 -17.91 20.05 12.45
N LYS A 327 -18.63 20.24 13.56
CA LYS A 327 -19.74 21.21 13.60
C LYS A 327 -19.21 22.58 13.98
N GLU A 328 -18.32 22.64 14.95
CA GLU A 328 -17.83 23.87 15.56
C GLU A 328 -16.45 24.25 15.00
N SER A 329 -16.14 25.55 15.00
CA SER A 329 -14.78 26.02 14.76
C SER A 329 -14.01 26.01 16.07
N PHE A 330 -12.88 25.33 16.09
CA PHE A 330 -12.07 25.11 17.28
C PHE A 330 -10.61 25.45 17.02
N ILE A 331 -10.02 26.21 17.93
CA ILE A 331 -8.58 26.49 17.94
C ILE A 331 -8.02 25.90 19.23
N PHE A 332 -7.15 24.90 19.10
CA PHE A 332 -6.49 24.29 20.23
C PHE A 332 -5.03 24.72 20.28
N HIS A 333 -4.58 25.17 21.45
CA HIS A 333 -3.19 25.58 21.67
C HIS A 333 -2.43 24.46 22.36
N ASP A 334 -1.62 23.73 21.60
CA ASP A 334 -0.77 22.70 22.14
C ASP A 334 0.65 23.23 22.34
N LYS A 335 0.88 23.80 23.52
CA LYS A 335 2.17 24.43 23.87
C LYS A 335 3.37 23.51 23.67
N TYR A 336 3.19 22.19 23.81
CA TYR A 336 4.29 21.22 23.77
C TYR A 336 4.28 20.36 22.51
N GLY A 337 3.21 20.35 21.73
CA GLY A 337 3.06 19.51 20.54
C GLY A 337 2.67 18.06 20.81
N ILE A 338 2.71 17.58 22.06
CA ILE A 338 2.48 16.17 22.42
C ILE A 338 1.10 15.72 21.92
N LEU A 339 0.07 16.50 22.20
CA LEU A 339 -1.31 16.19 21.84
C LEU A 339 -1.53 16.26 20.32
N THR A 340 -0.85 17.21 19.68
CA THR A 340 -0.79 17.37 18.23
C THR A 340 -0.23 16.11 17.59
N SER A 341 0.85 15.57 18.14
CA SER A 341 1.47 14.34 17.61
C SER A 341 0.53 13.16 17.76
N ILE A 342 -0.04 12.93 18.96
CA ILE A 342 -0.98 11.82 19.19
C ILE A 342 -2.18 11.88 18.22
N LEU A 343 -2.78 13.06 18.02
CA LEU A 343 -3.90 13.22 17.08
C LEU A 343 -3.46 13.10 15.62
N ARG A 344 -2.29 13.63 15.26
CA ARG A 344 -1.74 13.50 13.91
C ARG A 344 -1.52 12.03 13.59
N ASP A 345 -0.92 11.28 14.50
CA ASP A 345 -0.62 9.87 14.30
C ASP A 345 -1.92 9.04 14.23
N LEU A 346 -2.94 9.39 15.01
CA LEU A 346 -4.30 8.85 14.85
C LEU A 346 -4.81 9.08 13.41
N LEU A 347 -4.73 10.32 12.92
CA LEU A 347 -5.18 10.67 11.57
C LEU A 347 -4.32 10.03 10.47
N ASP A 348 -3.03 9.84 10.69
CA ASP A 348 -2.13 9.15 9.76
C ASP A 348 -2.48 7.66 9.67
N ASN A 349 -2.81 7.02 10.79
CA ASN A 349 -3.24 5.62 10.81
C ASN A 349 -4.67 5.41 10.26
N LEU A 350 -5.53 6.43 10.35
CA LEU A 350 -6.81 6.44 9.62
C LEU A 350 -6.64 6.85 8.14
N GLY A 351 -5.48 7.41 7.81
CA GLY A 351 -5.10 7.98 6.54
C GLY A 351 -4.66 6.93 5.55
N ILE A 352 -5.05 7.13 4.29
CA ILE A 352 -4.71 6.27 3.16
C ILE A 352 -3.69 7.02 2.29
N PHE A 353 -2.40 7.08 2.65
CA PHE A 353 -1.46 7.79 1.77
C PHE A 353 -0.10 7.12 1.52
N ASP A 354 0.18 7.03 0.22
CA ASP A 354 1.47 6.86 -0.42
C ASP A 354 2.18 8.23 -0.49
N ASN A 355 3.41 8.30 0.06
CA ASN A 355 4.58 9.16 -0.27
C ASN A 355 4.44 10.65 -0.69
N PHE A 356 3.26 11.23 -0.81
CA PHE A 356 3.05 12.63 -1.15
C PHE A 356 2.61 13.39 0.11
N ASN A 357 3.23 14.53 0.39
CA ASN A 357 3.02 15.42 1.55
C ASN A 357 1.60 16.00 1.70
N THR A 358 0.58 15.40 1.09
CA THR A 358 -0.80 15.87 1.11
C THR A 358 -1.64 14.89 1.90
N HIS A 359 -1.61 15.01 3.23
CA HIS A 359 -2.54 14.29 4.08
C HIS A 359 -3.95 14.86 3.85
N PRO A 360 -4.96 14.00 3.63
CA PRO A 360 -6.32 14.40 3.30
C PRO A 360 -7.01 14.98 4.54
N TYR A 361 -6.50 14.61 5.72
CA TYR A 361 -7.09 14.95 6.99
C TYR A 361 -6.42 16.13 7.66
N TYR A 362 -5.15 16.42 7.37
CA TYR A 362 -4.50 17.60 7.91
C TYR A 362 -3.52 18.27 6.97
N ILE A 363 -3.27 19.55 7.19
CA ILE A 363 -2.34 20.36 6.38
C ILE A 363 -1.48 21.21 7.30
N TYR A 364 -0.18 21.27 7.00
CA TYR A 364 0.73 22.23 7.61
C TYR A 364 0.60 23.60 6.95
N TYR A 365 0.65 24.64 7.78
CA TYR A 365 0.56 26.01 7.32
C TYR A 365 1.64 26.37 6.27
N ASN A 366 2.87 25.94 6.49
CA ASN A 366 3.97 26.15 5.55
C ASN A 366 3.70 25.55 4.17
N ASP A 367 3.20 24.32 4.11
CA ASP A 367 2.87 23.66 2.84
C ASP A 367 1.79 24.47 2.11
N TYR A 368 0.78 24.93 2.85
CA TYR A 368 -0.23 25.83 2.31
C TYR A 368 0.37 27.13 1.76
N LEU A 369 1.31 27.75 2.47
CA LEU A 369 1.97 28.98 2.04
C LEU A 369 2.76 28.78 0.75
N VAL A 370 3.53 27.70 0.66
CA VAL A 370 4.35 27.34 -0.51
C VAL A 370 3.48 27.13 -1.74
N ASN A 371 2.29 26.53 -1.59
CA ASN A 371 1.45 26.16 -2.71
C ASN A 371 -0.04 26.56 -2.58
N LYS A 372 -0.32 27.82 -2.25
CA LYS A 372 -1.69 28.34 -2.04
C LYS A 372 -2.65 28.02 -3.18
N LYS A 373 -2.17 28.07 -4.43
CA LYS A 373 -3.02 27.81 -5.62
C LYS A 373 -3.45 26.35 -5.69
N TYR A 374 -2.57 25.41 -5.35
CA TYR A 374 -2.90 23.99 -5.26
C TYR A 374 -3.92 23.73 -4.17
N TYR A 375 -3.66 24.18 -2.94
CA TYR A 375 -4.56 23.94 -1.82
C TYR A 375 -5.92 24.61 -1.98
N LYS A 376 -5.99 25.81 -2.59
CA LYS A 376 -7.29 26.41 -2.95
C LYS A 376 -8.09 25.58 -3.95
N LYS A 377 -7.45 24.79 -4.82
CA LYS A 377 -8.14 23.81 -5.67
C LYS A 377 -8.52 22.58 -4.87
N LEU A 378 -7.62 22.09 -4.01
CA LEU A 378 -7.86 20.93 -3.14
C LEU A 378 -9.06 21.17 -2.21
N PHE A 379 -9.19 22.35 -1.60
CA PHE A 379 -10.31 22.72 -0.72
C PHE A 379 -11.67 22.76 -1.40
N LYS A 380 -11.72 22.85 -2.74
CA LYS A 380 -12.98 22.70 -3.49
C LYS A 380 -13.39 21.24 -3.67
N ILE A 381 -12.46 20.31 -3.47
CA ILE A 381 -12.65 18.87 -3.63
C ILE A 381 -12.85 18.23 -2.25
N CYS A 382 -11.98 18.56 -1.29
CA CYS A 382 -11.98 18.02 0.06
C CYS A 382 -11.44 19.08 1.04
N LEU A 383 -12.20 19.36 2.10
CA LEU A 383 -11.72 20.21 3.20
C LEU A 383 -10.92 19.35 4.19
N PRO A 384 -9.73 19.80 4.61
CA PRO A 384 -8.94 19.09 5.61
C PRO A 384 -9.70 19.08 6.94
N LYS A 385 -9.58 17.99 7.68
CA LYS A 385 -10.20 17.85 9.00
C LYS A 385 -9.49 18.71 10.06
N LEU A 386 -8.20 18.93 9.89
CA LEU A 386 -7.30 19.59 10.83
C LEU A 386 -6.31 20.50 10.09
N PHE A 387 -5.93 21.61 10.69
CA PHE A 387 -4.91 22.49 10.15
C PHE A 387 -3.87 22.81 11.23
N LEU A 388 -2.60 22.58 10.90
CA LEU A 388 -1.49 22.62 11.84
C LEU A 388 -0.66 23.88 11.59
N ILE A 389 -0.51 24.71 12.63
CA ILE A 389 0.27 25.96 12.58
C ILE A 389 1.39 25.87 13.60
N HIS A 390 2.64 26.02 13.17
CA HIS A 390 3.76 26.11 14.10
C HIS A 390 3.70 27.47 14.82
N PHE A 391 3.93 27.49 16.15
CA PHE A 391 3.70 28.67 16.99
C PHE A 391 4.51 29.88 16.54
N GLU A 392 5.71 29.67 15.99
CA GLU A 392 6.57 30.74 15.46
C GLU A 392 6.00 31.39 14.20
N GLU A 393 5.08 30.72 13.51
CA GLU A 393 4.40 31.19 12.30
C GLU A 393 3.00 31.74 12.60
N TYR A 394 2.62 31.78 13.87
CA TYR A 394 1.28 32.15 14.28
C TYR A 394 1.07 33.67 14.27
N THR A 395 0.18 34.16 13.40
CA THR A 395 -0.44 35.47 13.58
C THR A 395 -1.97 35.35 13.63
N GLN A 396 -2.62 36.11 14.51
CA GLN A 396 -4.08 36.12 14.65
C GLN A 396 -4.80 36.48 13.34
N ILE A 397 -4.15 37.28 12.49
CA ILE A 397 -4.65 37.67 11.16
C ILE A 397 -4.71 36.45 10.21
N GLU A 398 -3.79 35.50 10.33
CA GLU A 398 -3.73 34.32 9.48
C GLU A 398 -4.76 33.27 9.89
N THR A 399 -5.05 33.12 11.18
CA THR A 399 -6.08 32.20 11.68
C THR A 399 -7.46 32.55 11.14
N THR A 400 -7.83 33.84 11.16
CA THR A 400 -9.10 34.29 10.58
C THR A 400 -9.18 34.01 9.08
N LYS A 401 -8.06 34.14 8.35
CA LYS A 401 -8.01 33.79 6.92
C LYS A 401 -8.21 32.30 6.69
N ILE A 402 -7.65 31.44 7.55
CA ILE A 402 -7.79 29.98 7.47
C ILE A 402 -9.23 29.57 7.79
N ILE A 403 -9.84 30.13 8.83
CA ILE A 403 -11.26 29.88 9.18
C ILE A 403 -12.18 30.27 8.02
N ASN A 404 -11.89 31.39 7.35
CA ASN A 404 -12.65 31.84 6.18
C ASN A 404 -12.55 30.90 4.96
N LEU A 405 -11.61 29.93 4.96
CA LEU A 405 -11.56 28.86 3.97
C LEU A 405 -12.53 27.70 4.29
N GLY A 406 -13.28 27.78 5.39
CA GLY A 406 -14.19 26.73 5.86
C GLY A 406 -13.51 25.67 6.74
N ILE A 407 -12.25 25.89 7.12
CA ILE A 407 -11.49 24.99 7.99
C ILE A 407 -11.95 25.21 9.43
N LYS A 408 -12.37 24.12 10.07
CA LYS A 408 -13.00 24.18 11.40
C LYS A 408 -12.04 23.88 12.54
N ASN A 409 -11.09 22.98 12.38
CA ASN A 409 -10.18 22.59 13.45
C ASN A 409 -8.78 23.08 13.16
N ILE A 410 -8.24 23.90 14.06
CA ILE A 410 -6.89 24.44 13.97
C ILE A 410 -6.14 24.08 15.24
N ILE A 411 -4.94 23.52 15.10
CA ILE A 411 -4.00 23.39 16.21
C ILE A 411 -2.85 24.35 15.98
N ILE A 412 -2.53 25.12 17.02
CA ILE A 412 -1.32 25.93 17.08
C ILE A 412 -0.39 25.24 18.07
N TYR A 413 0.77 24.81 17.58
CA TYR A 413 1.67 23.98 18.37
C TYR A 413 3.12 24.44 18.26
N ASN A 414 3.93 24.13 19.27
CA ASN A 414 5.36 24.40 19.25
C ASN A 414 6.11 23.06 19.23
N ASN A 415 6.97 22.84 18.23
CA ASN A 415 7.78 21.62 18.13
C ASN A 415 9.03 21.64 19.00
N ASN A 416 9.26 22.70 19.79
CA ASN A 416 10.33 22.74 20.77
C ASN A 416 9.96 21.90 22.01
N TYR A 417 9.85 20.59 21.83
CA TYR A 417 9.93 19.67 22.96
C TYR A 417 11.32 19.86 23.56
N GLY A 418 11.39 20.38 24.79
CA GLY A 418 12.57 20.14 25.60
C GLY A 418 12.73 18.62 25.72
N LYS A 419 13.94 18.09 25.54
CA LYS A 419 14.27 16.66 25.75
C LYS A 419 13.61 16.08 27.01
N SER A 420 13.51 16.90 28.05
CA SER A 420 12.84 16.59 29.32
C SER A 420 11.34 16.24 29.24
N GLN A 421 10.60 16.71 28.24
CA GLN A 421 9.18 16.37 28.08
C GLN A 421 8.99 15.01 27.38
N ILE A 422 9.88 14.68 26.44
CA ILE A 422 9.92 13.35 25.82
C ILE A 422 10.34 12.32 26.88
N ASP A 423 11.39 12.62 27.65
CA ASP A 423 11.82 11.74 28.75
C ASP A 423 10.69 11.54 29.79
N LYS A 424 9.86 12.56 30.04
CA LYS A 424 8.67 12.43 30.91
C LYS A 424 7.59 11.56 30.29
N LEU A 425 7.34 11.68 28.99
CA LEU A 425 6.44 10.82 28.23
C LEU A 425 6.88 9.36 28.29
N ASP A 426 8.15 9.11 28.00
CA ASP A 426 8.71 7.76 28.04
C ASP A 426 8.64 7.17 29.44
N ASN A 427 9.02 7.93 30.48
CA ASN A 427 8.95 7.48 31.86
C ASN A 427 7.50 7.23 32.33
N CYS A 428 6.56 8.09 31.93
CA CYS A 428 5.14 7.90 32.22
C CYS A 428 4.63 6.61 31.57
N ILE A 429 4.93 6.41 30.29
CA ILE A 429 4.56 5.18 29.59
C ILE A 429 5.21 3.98 30.28
N ILE A 430 6.51 4.03 30.62
CA ILE A 430 7.24 2.97 31.35
C ILE A 430 6.54 2.61 32.65
N ASN A 431 6.10 3.59 33.44
CA ASN A 431 5.40 3.35 34.70
C ASN A 431 4.01 2.74 34.48
N LEU A 432 3.38 3.05 33.35
CA LEU A 432 2.12 2.47 32.93
C LEU A 432 2.30 1.15 32.17
N ILE A 433 3.53 0.71 31.85
CA ILE A 433 3.75 -0.50 31.03
C ILE A 433 3.07 -1.71 31.65
N SER A 434 3.12 -1.88 32.97
CA SER A 434 2.46 -3.02 33.64
C SER A 434 0.94 -2.99 33.46
N ASP A 435 0.31 -1.84 33.65
CA ASP A 435 -1.13 -1.63 33.42
C ASP A 435 -1.49 -1.86 31.95
N ILE A 436 -0.65 -1.34 31.04
CA ILE A 436 -0.78 -1.47 29.59
C ILE A 436 -0.67 -2.95 29.19
N ILE A 437 0.35 -3.66 29.67
CA ILE A 437 0.57 -5.10 29.44
C ILE A 437 -0.57 -5.93 29.98
N GLU A 438 -1.06 -5.65 31.20
CA GLU A 438 -2.13 -6.45 31.78
C GLU A 438 -3.40 -6.38 30.93
N VAL A 439 -3.74 -5.18 30.46
CA VAL A 439 -4.90 -5.01 29.59
C VAL A 439 -4.64 -5.62 28.21
N ILE A 440 -3.50 -5.33 27.61
CA ILE A 440 -3.20 -5.86 26.27
C ILE A 440 -3.10 -7.39 26.27
N ASN A 441 -2.47 -8.01 27.27
CA ASN A 441 -2.35 -9.45 27.31
C ASN A 441 -3.69 -10.14 27.62
N LYS A 442 -4.65 -9.48 28.30
CA LYS A 442 -6.03 -9.98 28.37
C LYS A 442 -6.68 -10.03 26.98
N ASP A 443 -6.35 -9.07 26.10
CA ASP A 443 -6.95 -8.93 24.78
C ASP A 443 -6.22 -9.76 23.69
N ILE A 444 -4.92 -10.05 23.85
CA ILE A 444 -4.08 -10.71 22.84
C ILE A 444 -3.91 -12.22 23.09
N LEU A 445 -4.30 -12.74 24.26
CA LEU A 445 -4.32 -14.19 24.52
C LEU A 445 -5.10 -14.98 23.45
N ASP A 446 -6.11 -14.37 22.81
CA ASP A 446 -6.88 -14.97 21.71
C ASP A 446 -6.12 -15.03 20.37
N GLN A 447 -5.01 -14.30 20.22
CA GLN A 447 -4.20 -14.23 18.99
C GLN A 447 -2.81 -14.88 19.11
N ASN A 448 -2.50 -15.54 20.24
CA ASN A 448 -1.19 -16.17 20.52
C ASN A 448 0.04 -15.24 20.40
N LEU A 449 -0.14 -13.92 20.52
CA LEU A 449 0.96 -12.95 20.46
C LEU A 449 1.38 -12.55 21.88
N TYR A 450 2.56 -12.99 22.34
CA TYR A 450 3.04 -12.60 23.67
C TYR A 450 3.69 -11.21 23.62
N ILE A 451 3.01 -10.18 24.14
CA ILE A 451 3.61 -8.84 24.29
C ILE A 451 4.39 -8.79 25.59
N THR A 452 5.70 -8.57 25.46
CA THR A 452 6.64 -8.48 26.60
C THR A 452 6.94 -7.02 26.93
N GLU A 453 7.31 -6.75 28.18
CA GLU A 453 7.82 -5.44 28.60
C GLU A 453 9.00 -4.99 27.72
N THR A 454 9.88 -5.92 27.33
CA THR A 454 10.99 -5.62 26.41
C THR A 454 10.50 -5.19 25.03
N TYR A 455 9.42 -5.81 24.52
CA TYR A 455 8.81 -5.40 23.25
C TYR A 455 8.26 -3.98 23.35
N ILE A 456 7.51 -3.67 24.42
CA ILE A 456 6.92 -2.33 24.61
C ILE A 456 8.01 -1.27 24.79
N LYS A 457 9.04 -1.51 25.60
CA LYS A 457 10.18 -0.57 25.76
C LYS A 457 10.92 -0.32 24.45
N LYS A 458 11.10 -1.34 23.60
CA LYS A 458 11.71 -1.18 22.27
C LYS A 458 10.82 -0.46 21.27
N ASN A 459 9.52 -0.37 21.57
CA ASN A 459 8.51 0.20 20.70
C ASN A 459 7.75 1.34 21.40
N ILE A 460 8.34 1.99 22.40
CA ILE A 460 7.63 3.03 23.18
C ILE A 460 7.29 4.23 22.31
N ASP A 461 8.26 4.60 21.46
CA ASP A 461 8.11 5.54 20.35
C ASP A 461 7.07 5.08 19.32
N ASN A 462 6.61 3.84 19.36
CA ASN A 462 5.58 3.33 18.47
C ASN A 462 4.22 3.22 19.17
N ILE A 463 4.10 3.24 20.50
CA ILE A 463 2.79 3.01 21.17
C ILE A 463 1.72 4.00 20.72
N PHE A 464 2.11 5.26 20.49
CA PHE A 464 1.25 6.28 19.89
C PHE A 464 1.62 6.60 18.45
N TYR A 465 2.92 6.59 18.11
CA TYR A 465 3.36 7.13 16.83
C TYR A 465 3.31 6.13 15.66
N ASN A 466 3.26 4.80 15.90
CA ASN A 466 3.31 3.81 14.80
C ASN A 466 2.62 2.45 15.04
N SER A 467 2.19 2.11 16.25
CA SER A 467 1.68 0.79 16.62
C SER A 467 0.21 0.86 17.01
N GLU A 468 -0.56 -0.08 16.48
CA GLU A 468 -2.02 -0.21 16.59
C GLU A 468 -2.55 -0.35 18.02
N LEU A 469 -1.64 -0.53 18.98
CA LEU A 469 -1.89 -0.99 20.34
C LEU A 469 -2.98 -0.18 21.04
N LEU A 470 -2.96 1.14 20.87
CA LEU A 470 -3.91 2.06 21.47
C LEU A 470 -4.79 2.78 20.46
N LEU A 471 -4.64 2.48 19.16
CA LEU A 471 -5.35 3.19 18.08
C LEU A 471 -6.86 3.10 18.26
N ILE A 472 -7.38 1.88 18.45
CA ILE A 472 -8.82 1.64 18.60
C ILE A 472 -9.35 2.22 19.91
N ASN A 473 -8.58 2.06 20.98
CA ASN A 473 -8.88 2.64 22.29
C ASN A 473 -9.01 4.16 22.20
N PHE A 474 -8.06 4.82 21.52
CA PHE A 474 -8.05 6.27 21.36
C PHE A 474 -9.18 6.72 20.43
N MET A 475 -9.43 6.01 19.33
CA MET A 475 -10.57 6.28 18.45
C MET A 475 -11.89 6.25 19.20
N LYS A 476 -12.15 5.18 19.97
CA LYS A 476 -13.38 5.06 20.75
C LYS A 476 -13.47 6.14 21.83
N TRP A 477 -12.35 6.44 22.49
CA TRP A 477 -12.28 7.54 23.46
C TRP A 477 -12.65 8.89 22.84
N CYS A 478 -12.18 9.19 21.62
CA CYS A 478 -12.53 10.39 20.87
C CYS A 478 -14.02 10.48 20.53
N CYS A 479 -14.74 9.35 20.49
CA CYS A 479 -16.15 9.29 20.07
C CYS A 479 -17.15 9.30 21.24
N ILE A 480 -16.69 9.20 22.48
CA ILE A 480 -17.53 9.19 23.69
C ILE A 480 -17.44 10.56 24.36
N ILE A 481 -18.45 11.41 24.16
CA ILE A 481 -18.64 12.69 24.86
C ILE A 481 -19.89 12.65 25.72
#